data_AF-A0A444YQZ6-F1
#
_entry.id   AF-A0A444YQZ6-F1
#
_cell.length_a   1.000
_cell.length_b   1.000
_cell.length_c   1.000
_cell.angle_alpha   90.00
_cell.angle_beta   90.00
_cell.angle_gamma   90.00
#
_symmetry.space_group_name_H-M   'P 1'
#
loop_
_entity.id
_entity.type
_entity.pdbx_description
1 polymer ?
#
loop_
_entity_poly.entity_id
_entity_poly.type
_entity_poly.pdbx_seq_one_letter_code
_entity_poly.pdbx_strand_id
1 'polypeptide(L)'
;MLHLLRSSTSLVEKGWRLMHANLKRHTAASRRHEIETRRTTCYCGERPVLATSLTAENSGRRFWGCVNFGIGEECGYFVWAEQEEEPPQVSRLRMKVRNLKSKMEKVEFRFIVAVGVALVGWTVALILVCEKTSSTKFGRLLLQ
;
A
#
# COMPACT_ATOMS: atom_id res chain seq x y z
N MET A 1 38.32 -42.35 -3.12
CA MET A 1 39.06 -41.09 -3.36
C MET A 1 38.19 -39.99 -4.01
N LEU A 2 37.43 -40.27 -5.08
CA LEU A 2 36.56 -39.29 -5.77
C LEU A 2 35.45 -38.64 -4.91
N HIS A 3 34.87 -39.37 -3.94
CA HIS A 3 33.85 -38.81 -3.02
C HIS A 3 34.41 -37.74 -2.07
N LEU A 4 35.68 -37.85 -1.66
CA LEU A 4 36.31 -36.86 -0.79
C LEU A 4 36.62 -35.56 -1.54
N LEU A 5 37.00 -35.65 -2.82
CA LEU A 5 37.18 -34.49 -3.69
C LEU A 5 35.86 -33.77 -3.96
N ARG A 6 34.77 -34.51 -4.22
CA ARG A 6 33.41 -33.95 -4.41
C ARG A 6 32.84 -33.32 -3.14
N SER A 7 33.14 -33.89 -1.98
CA SER A 7 32.76 -33.31 -0.67
C SER A 7 33.53 -32.01 -0.40
N SER A 8 34.84 -32.02 -0.68
CA SER A 8 35.72 -30.85 -0.55
C SER A 8 35.26 -29.67 -1.42
N THR A 9 34.94 -29.90 -2.70
CA THR A 9 34.43 -28.84 -3.60
C THR A 9 33.09 -28.26 -3.10
N SER A 10 32.19 -29.10 -2.57
CA SER A 10 30.91 -28.64 -2.04
C SER A 10 31.03 -27.76 -0.79
N LEU A 11 32.02 -28.03 0.08
CA LEU A 11 32.32 -27.24 1.26
C LEU A 11 32.93 -25.89 0.88
N VAL A 12 33.85 -25.89 -0.09
CA VAL A 12 34.46 -24.67 -0.64
C VAL A 12 33.39 -23.75 -1.27
N GLU A 13 32.47 -24.29 -2.07
CA GLU A 13 31.38 -23.49 -2.65
C GLU A 13 30.43 -22.91 -1.59
N LYS A 14 30.10 -23.69 -0.55
CA LYS A 14 29.28 -23.20 0.57
C LYS A 14 30.01 -22.07 1.31
N GLY A 15 31.31 -22.22 1.57
CA GLY A 15 32.15 -21.18 2.17
C GLY A 15 32.17 -19.90 1.33
N TRP A 16 32.35 -20.03 0.02
CA TRP A 16 32.29 -18.91 -0.93
C TRP A 16 30.93 -18.19 -0.89
N ARG A 17 29.82 -18.95 -0.94
CA ARG A 17 28.45 -18.38 -0.86
C ARG A 17 28.23 -17.61 0.45
N LEU A 18 28.66 -18.17 1.58
CA LEU A 18 28.53 -17.51 2.89
C LEU A 18 29.37 -16.24 2.97
N MET A 19 30.61 -16.27 2.46
CA MET A 19 31.49 -15.11 2.43
C MET A 19 30.91 -13.99 1.56
N HIS A 20 30.39 -14.31 0.36
CA HIS A 20 29.69 -13.35 -0.48
C HIS A 20 28.42 -12.79 0.16
N ALA A 21 27.62 -13.64 0.80
CA ALA A 21 26.43 -13.19 1.51
C ALA A 21 26.81 -12.27 2.68
N ASN A 22 27.91 -12.55 3.38
CA ASN A 22 28.39 -11.69 4.46
C ASN A 22 28.90 -10.35 3.94
N LEU A 23 29.73 -10.35 2.89
CA LEU A 23 30.23 -9.13 2.25
C LEU A 23 29.09 -8.24 1.72
N LYS A 24 28.07 -8.84 1.10
CA LYS A 24 26.86 -8.12 0.67
C LYS A 24 26.10 -7.51 1.85
N ARG A 25 26.01 -8.20 2.99
CA ARG A 25 25.38 -7.67 4.21
C ARG A 25 26.15 -6.51 4.80
N HIS A 26 27.48 -6.63 4.95
CA HIS A 26 28.32 -5.54 5.47
C HIS A 26 28.28 -4.30 4.59
N THR A 27 28.35 -4.47 3.26
CA THR A 27 28.24 -3.35 2.31
C THR A 27 26.85 -2.71 2.31
N ALA A 28 25.78 -3.48 2.50
CA ALA A 28 24.42 -2.95 2.62
C ALA A 28 24.18 -2.22 3.96
N ALA A 29 24.76 -2.71 5.06
CA ALA A 29 24.69 -2.06 6.36
C ALA A 29 25.48 -0.74 6.37
N SER A 30 26.70 -0.75 5.81
CA SER A 30 27.54 0.45 5.67
C SER A 30 26.86 1.51 4.80
N ARG A 31 26.32 1.13 3.63
CA ARG A 31 25.56 2.06 2.77
C ARG A 31 24.34 2.64 3.48
N ARG A 32 23.60 1.84 4.24
CA ARG A 32 22.46 2.36 5.03
C ARG A 32 22.89 3.39 6.05
N HIS A 33 23.97 3.12 6.79
CA HIS A 33 24.51 4.05 7.76
C HIS A 33 24.98 5.36 7.09
N GLU A 34 25.65 5.27 5.94
CA GLU A 34 26.09 6.44 5.18
C GLU A 34 24.91 7.26 4.65
N ILE A 35 23.89 6.61 4.08
CA ILE A 35 22.69 7.28 3.60
C ILE A 35 21.95 7.96 4.76
N GLU A 36 21.82 7.29 5.91
CA GLU A 36 21.18 7.87 7.10
C GLU A 36 21.99 9.07 7.61
N THR A 37 23.31 8.96 7.67
CA THR A 37 24.20 10.06 8.06
C THR A 37 24.08 11.26 7.11
N ARG A 38 23.97 11.01 5.80
CA ARG A 38 23.73 12.10 4.85
C ARG A 38 22.35 12.74 5.10
N ARG A 39 21.31 11.94 5.32
CA ARG A 39 19.95 12.43 5.61
C ARG A 39 19.82 13.25 6.90
N THR A 40 20.74 13.17 7.84
CA THR A 40 20.63 13.89 9.11
C THR A 40 21.23 15.29 9.07
N THR A 41 22.25 15.52 8.24
CA THR A 41 23.03 16.77 8.29
C THR A 41 23.49 17.21 6.90
N CYS A 42 23.16 18.43 6.51
CA CYS A 42 23.71 19.08 5.32
C CYS A 42 25.11 19.64 5.58
N TYR A 43 25.79 20.16 4.55
CA TYR A 43 27.14 20.71 4.71
C TYR A 43 27.21 22.00 5.55
N CYS A 44 26.07 22.64 5.86
CA CYS A 44 26.01 23.75 6.82
C CYS A 44 26.00 23.28 8.29
N GLY A 45 25.91 21.97 8.56
CA GLY A 45 25.65 21.44 9.90
C GLY A 45 24.17 21.39 10.28
N GLU A 46 23.29 21.90 9.43
CA GLU A 46 21.84 21.94 9.65
C GLU A 46 21.14 20.67 9.18
N ARG A 47 19.96 20.38 9.75
CA ARG A 47 19.14 19.23 9.32
C ARG A 47 18.52 19.50 7.93
N PRO A 48 18.76 18.64 6.92
CA PRO A 48 18.20 18.87 5.59
C PRO A 48 16.68 18.66 5.57
N VAL A 49 16.01 19.33 4.64
CA VAL A 49 14.55 19.31 4.45
C VAL A 49 14.16 18.42 3.28
N LEU A 50 13.02 17.77 3.40
CA LEU A 50 12.46 16.92 2.35
C LEU A 50 11.64 17.74 1.36
N ALA A 51 12.22 18.01 0.20
CA ALA A 51 11.62 18.76 -0.89
C ALA A 51 11.15 17.84 -2.03
N THR A 52 10.34 18.39 -2.93
CA THR A 52 9.88 17.70 -4.14
C THR A 52 10.44 18.41 -5.37
N SER A 53 11.04 17.65 -6.28
CA SER A 53 11.61 18.17 -7.52
C SER A 53 10.51 18.65 -8.45
N LEU A 54 10.68 19.89 -8.94
CA LEU A 54 9.80 20.54 -9.91
C LEU A 54 10.42 20.56 -11.32
N THR A 55 11.60 19.95 -11.50
CA THR A 55 12.23 19.86 -12.83
C THR A 55 11.42 18.93 -13.72
N ALA A 56 11.34 19.25 -15.02
CA ALA A 56 10.56 18.46 -15.98
C ALA A 56 11.00 16.98 -16.03
N GLU A 57 12.30 16.71 -15.86
CA GLU A 57 12.86 15.36 -15.88
C GLU A 57 12.57 14.56 -14.61
N ASN A 58 12.50 15.22 -13.44
CA ASN A 58 12.36 14.55 -12.15
C ASN A 58 11.10 15.02 -11.40
N SER A 59 10.05 15.40 -12.12
CA SER A 59 8.84 15.98 -11.52
C SER A 59 8.22 15.02 -10.50
N GLY A 60 7.97 15.49 -9.29
CA GLY A 60 7.32 14.71 -8.24
C GLY A 60 8.24 13.77 -7.45
N ARG A 61 9.52 13.62 -7.85
CA ARG A 61 10.51 12.88 -7.05
C ARG A 61 10.95 13.70 -5.84
N ARG A 62 11.08 13.06 -4.68
CA ARG A 62 11.46 13.73 -3.42
C ARG A 62 12.96 13.66 -3.18
N PHE A 63 13.53 14.71 -2.59
CA PHE A 63 14.95 14.79 -2.24
C PHE A 63 15.15 15.50 -0.90
N TRP A 64 16.24 15.17 -0.22
CA TRP A 64 16.73 15.89 0.94
C TRP A 64 17.69 16.99 0.48
N GLY A 65 17.35 18.24 0.77
CA GLY A 65 18.10 19.43 0.39
C GLY A 65 18.48 20.30 1.59
N CYS A 66 19.43 21.21 1.39
CA CYS A 66 19.75 22.25 2.38
C CYS A 66 18.50 23.08 2.72
N VAL A 67 18.40 23.56 3.97
CA VAL A 67 17.30 24.45 4.40
C VAL A 67 17.29 25.77 3.63
N ASN A 68 18.47 26.22 3.20
CA ASN A 68 18.66 27.44 2.42
C ASN A 68 18.54 27.21 0.90
N PHE A 69 17.99 26.07 0.48
CA PHE A 69 17.83 25.76 -0.94
C PHE A 69 16.94 26.80 -1.63
N GLY A 70 17.45 27.42 -2.71
CA GLY A 70 16.72 28.41 -3.50
C GLY A 70 16.77 29.86 -2.99
N ILE A 71 17.44 30.15 -1.86
CA ILE A 71 17.63 31.52 -1.36
C ILE A 71 19.06 32.06 -1.53
N GLY A 72 19.92 31.33 -2.24
CA GLY A 72 21.28 31.76 -2.61
C GLY A 72 22.38 31.45 -1.58
N GLU A 73 22.02 30.99 -0.38
CA GLU A 73 22.96 30.56 0.68
C GLU A 73 22.98 29.03 0.86
N GLU A 74 22.67 28.29 -0.19
CA GLU A 74 22.67 26.84 -0.17
C GLU A 74 24.08 26.26 -0.25
N CYS A 75 24.35 25.22 0.53
CA CYS A 75 25.64 24.53 0.50
C CYS A 75 25.77 23.45 -0.59
N GLY A 76 24.80 23.36 -1.50
CA GLY A 76 24.78 22.33 -2.55
C GLY A 76 24.49 20.91 -2.04
N TYR A 77 24.09 20.73 -0.77
CA TYR A 77 23.68 19.44 -0.25
C TYR A 77 22.42 18.93 -0.96
N PHE A 78 22.52 17.73 -1.56
CA PHE A 78 21.44 17.07 -2.27
C PHE A 78 21.55 15.54 -2.16
N VAL A 79 20.49 14.88 -1.71
CA VAL A 79 20.38 13.41 -1.72
C VAL A 79 18.96 13.02 -2.10
N TRP A 80 18.80 12.14 -3.09
CA TRP A 80 17.49 11.60 -3.42
C TRP A 80 16.88 10.91 -2.20
N ALA A 81 15.64 11.24 -1.87
CA ALA A 81 14.88 10.43 -0.94
C ALA A 81 14.58 9.14 -1.71
N GLU A 82 15.32 8.08 -1.40
CA GLU A 82 14.97 6.74 -1.89
C GLU A 82 13.48 6.55 -1.59
N GLN A 83 12.72 6.25 -2.64
CA GLN A 83 11.38 5.76 -2.47
C GLN A 83 11.59 4.42 -1.78
N GLU A 84 11.46 4.42 -0.45
CA GLU A 84 11.68 3.26 0.40
C GLU A 84 11.06 2.07 -0.32
N GLU A 85 11.90 1.19 -0.88
CA GLU A 85 11.39 0.06 -1.65
C GLU A 85 10.59 -0.73 -0.62
N GLU A 86 9.26 -0.62 -0.69
CA GLU A 86 8.41 -1.19 0.34
C GLU A 86 8.80 -2.66 0.45
N PRO A 87 9.23 -3.12 1.64
CA PRO A 87 9.68 -4.48 1.80
C PRO A 87 8.64 -5.41 1.18
N PRO A 88 9.02 -6.45 0.42
CA PRO A 88 8.06 -7.30 -0.30
C PRO A 88 6.91 -7.84 0.58
N GLN A 89 7.12 -7.91 1.89
CA GLN A 89 6.12 -8.21 2.92
C GLN A 89 5.05 -7.12 3.09
N VAL A 90 5.41 -5.83 3.08
CA VAL A 90 4.49 -4.69 3.22
C VAL A 90 3.62 -4.55 1.98
N SER A 91 4.21 -4.66 0.79
CA SER A 91 3.46 -4.63 -0.48
C SER A 91 2.46 -5.79 -0.58
N ARG A 92 2.86 -7.00 -0.16
CA ARG A 92 1.95 -8.16 -0.02
C ARG A 92 0.83 -7.91 0.97
N LEU A 93 1.11 -7.34 2.14
CA LEU A 93 0.10 -7.02 3.15
C LEU A 93 -0.89 -5.97 2.62
N ARG A 94 -0.38 -4.90 1.99
CA ARG A 94 -1.18 -3.86 1.33
C ARG A 94 -2.10 -4.45 0.26
N MET A 95 -1.61 -5.40 -0.54
CA MET A 95 -2.43 -6.09 -1.53
C MET A 95 -3.54 -6.94 -0.88
N LYS A 96 -3.26 -7.62 0.23
CA LYS A 96 -4.27 -8.35 1.01
C LYS A 96 -5.32 -7.41 1.59
N VAL A 97 -4.91 -6.29 2.18
CA VAL A 97 -5.82 -5.26 2.70
C VAL A 97 -6.74 -4.75 1.59
N ARG A 98 -6.18 -4.41 0.42
CA ARG A 98 -6.97 -3.97 -0.74
C ARG A 98 -7.98 -5.03 -1.20
N ASN A 99 -7.57 -6.30 -1.26
CA ASN A 99 -8.43 -7.41 -1.68
C ASN A 99 -9.54 -7.68 -0.65
N LEU A 100 -9.22 -7.66 0.64
CA LEU A 100 -10.22 -7.81 1.71
C LEU A 100 -11.21 -6.64 1.70
N LYS A 101 -10.73 -5.40 1.50
CA LYS A 101 -11.58 -4.21 1.39
C LYS A 101 -12.55 -4.33 0.22
N SER A 102 -12.07 -4.70 -0.98
CA SER A 102 -12.96 -4.84 -2.14
C SER A 102 -13.96 -5.99 -1.99
N LYS A 103 -13.58 -7.08 -1.30
CA LYS A 103 -14.52 -8.15 -0.94
C LYS A 103 -15.59 -7.66 0.03
N MET A 104 -15.21 -6.88 1.02
CA MET A 104 -16.13 -6.33 2.02
C MET A 104 -17.13 -5.37 1.38
N GLU A 105 -16.65 -4.42 0.57
CA GLU A 105 -17.49 -3.50 -0.21
C GLU A 105 -18.48 -4.26 -1.12
N LYS A 106 -18.04 -5.36 -1.74
CA LYS A 106 -18.91 -6.21 -2.57
C LYS A 106 -19.98 -6.93 -1.75
N VAL A 107 -19.65 -7.42 -0.56
CA VAL A 107 -20.62 -8.07 0.35
C VAL A 107 -21.63 -7.05 0.85
N GLU A 108 -21.15 -5.88 1.27
CA GLU A 108 -21.98 -4.77 1.71
C GLU A 108 -22.98 -4.36 0.62
N PHE A 109 -22.50 -4.15 -0.62
CA PHE A 109 -23.36 -3.84 -1.76
C PHE A 109 -24.41 -4.93 -2.02
N ARG A 110 -24.02 -6.22 -1.97
CA ARG A 110 -24.97 -7.34 -2.15
C ARG A 110 -26.04 -7.37 -1.06
N PHE A 111 -25.67 -7.07 0.19
CA PHE A 111 -26.62 -7.03 1.30
C PHE A 111 -27.61 -5.88 1.15
N ILE A 112 -27.12 -4.68 0.82
CA ILE A 112 -27.95 -3.49 0.56
C ILE A 112 -28.98 -3.77 -0.53
N VAL A 113 -28.56 -4.39 -1.65
CA VAL A 113 -29.48 -4.76 -2.75
C VAL A 113 -30.53 -5.76 -2.28
N ALA A 114 -30.16 -6.79 -1.52
CA ALA A 114 -31.10 -7.80 -1.03
C ALA A 114 -32.16 -7.20 -0.10
N VAL A 115 -31.74 -6.33 0.83
CA VAL A 115 -32.65 -5.60 1.74
C VAL A 115 -33.58 -4.69 0.95
N GLY A 116 -33.06 -3.94 -0.04
CA GLY A 116 -33.87 -3.09 -0.90
C GLY A 116 -34.96 -3.86 -1.66
N VAL A 117 -34.60 -5.00 -2.26
CA VAL A 117 -35.56 -5.87 -2.96
C VAL A 117 -36.63 -6.41 -2.01
N ALA A 118 -36.25 -6.84 -0.81
CA ALA A 118 -37.19 -7.34 0.18
C ALA A 118 -38.18 -6.26 0.66
N LEU A 119 -37.70 -5.04 0.93
CA LEU A 119 -38.54 -3.91 1.33
C LEU A 119 -39.52 -3.51 0.22
N VAL A 120 -39.03 -3.38 -1.02
CA VAL A 120 -39.89 -3.06 -2.17
C VAL A 120 -40.94 -4.15 -2.36
N GLY A 121 -40.54 -5.43 -2.36
CA GLY A 121 -41.47 -6.55 -2.46
C GLY A 121 -42.54 -6.56 -1.36
N TRP A 122 -42.14 -6.31 -0.11
CA TRP A 122 -43.06 -6.22 1.02
C TRP A 122 -44.06 -5.07 0.88
N THR A 123 -43.60 -3.88 0.47
CA THR A 123 -44.48 -2.72 0.26
C THR A 123 -45.50 -2.97 -0.86
N VAL A 124 -45.09 -3.59 -1.97
CA VAL A 124 -46.01 -3.96 -3.06
C VAL A 124 -47.06 -4.97 -2.57
N ALA A 125 -46.66 -5.98 -1.80
CA ALA A 125 -47.60 -6.95 -1.23
C ALA A 125 -48.63 -6.28 -0.30
N LEU A 126 -48.20 -5.33 0.55
CA LEU A 126 -49.11 -4.57 1.40
C LEU A 126 -50.11 -3.74 0.58
N ILE A 127 -49.65 -3.08 -0.48
CA ILE A 127 -50.52 -2.30 -1.38
C ILE A 127 -51.60 -3.22 -1.99
N LEU A 128 -51.20 -4.38 -2.53
CA LEU A 128 -52.14 -5.34 -3.12
C LEU A 128 -53.16 -5.88 -2.10
N VAL A 129 -52.73 -6.14 -0.86
CA VAL A 129 -53.63 -6.56 0.23
C VAL A 129 -54.59 -5.43 0.62
N CYS A 130 -54.10 -4.20 0.71
CA CYS A 130 -54.93 -3.01 0.97
C CYS A 130 -55.99 -2.82 -0.14
N GLU A 131 -55.61 -2.93 -1.41
CA GLU A 131 -56.56 -2.86 -2.54
C GLU A 131 -57.62 -3.97 -2.47
N LYS A 132 -57.20 -5.22 -2.21
CA LYS A 132 -58.12 -6.36 -2.13
C LYS A 132 -59.11 -6.21 -0.98
N THR A 133 -58.65 -5.76 0.18
CA THR A 133 -59.51 -5.54 1.35
C THR A 133 -60.44 -4.34 1.14
N SER A 134 -59.98 -3.27 0.50
CA SER A 134 -60.80 -2.10 0.13
C SER A 134 -61.93 -2.49 -0.84
N SER A 135 -61.60 -3.19 -1.93
CA SER A 135 -62.55 -3.68 -2.92
C SER A 135 -63.63 -4.60 -2.29
N THR A 136 -63.21 -5.50 -1.39
CA THR A 136 -64.13 -6.41 -0.68
C THR A 136 -65.08 -5.67 0.27
N LYS A 137 -64.60 -4.61 0.95
CA LYS A 137 -65.43 -3.79 1.84
C LYS A 137 -66.40 -2.92 1.05
N PHE A 138 -65.96 -2.28 -0.03
CA PHE A 138 -66.80 -1.45 -0.89
C PHE A 138 -67.90 -2.24 -1.60
N GLY A 139 -67.59 -3.44 -2.10
CA GLY A 139 -68.59 -4.34 -2.68
C GLY A 139 -69.65 -4.81 -1.68
N ARG A 140 -69.26 -4.98 -0.40
CA ARG A 140 -70.21 -5.32 0.68
C ARG A 140 -71.09 -4.14 1.09
N LEU A 141 -70.58 -2.91 0.99
CA LEU A 141 -71.35 -1.68 1.25
C LEU A 141 -72.37 -1.34 0.16
N LEU A 142 -72.13 -1.75 -1.10
CA LEU A 142 -73.07 -1.54 -2.22
C LEU A 142 -74.24 -2.56 -2.28
N LEU A 143 -74.22 -3.58 -1.42
CA LEU A 143 -75.23 -4.66 -1.34
C LEU A 143 -76.18 -4.50 -0.14
N GLN A 144 -76.11 -3.39 0.60
CA GLN A 144 -77.08 -2.96 1.62
C GLN A 144 -77.80 -1.69 1.15
#